data_AF-A0A3M7TQ42-F1
#
_entry.id   AF-A0A3M7TQ42-F1
#
_cell.length_a   1.000
_cell.length_b   1.000
_cell.length_c   1.000
_cell.angle_alpha   90.00
_cell.angle_beta   90.00
_cell.angle_gamma   90.00
#
_symmetry.space_group_name_H-M   'P 1'
#
loop_
_entity.id
_entity.type
_entity.pdbx_description
1 polymer ?
#
loop_
_entity_poly.entity_id
_entity_poly.type
_entity_poly.pdbx_seq_one_letter_code
_entity_poly.pdbx_strand_id
1 'polypeptide(L)'
;MGIFFPAVVCGITMLTTLYLQILIERVYFHREKTLIVLHFPNVMFSWLMYGVTYISVNGFMLGGLAERGRAAVAAEAFLSSFPLVMGCYVITAPLFRRALRRYYPVKGTNIVYLKLKGISREK
;
A
#
# COMPACT_ATOMS: atom_id res chain seq x y z
N MET A 1 1.47 -17.49 -13.61
CA MET A 1 1.42 -17.62 -12.13
C MET A 1 2.50 -16.82 -11.42
N GLY A 2 3.72 -16.75 -11.97
CA GLY A 2 4.88 -16.12 -11.34
C GLY A 2 4.73 -14.67 -10.85
N ILE A 3 3.91 -13.86 -11.52
CA ILE A 3 3.67 -12.45 -11.15
C ILE A 3 2.48 -12.29 -10.19
N PHE A 4 1.52 -13.21 -10.23
CA PHE A 4 0.27 -13.09 -9.49
C PHE A 4 0.49 -13.13 -7.97
N PHE A 5 1.25 -14.12 -7.47
CA PHE A 5 1.54 -14.24 -6.05
C PHE A 5 2.30 -13.03 -5.49
N PRO A 6 3.41 -12.55 -6.11
CA PRO A 6 4.07 -11.32 -5.71
C PRO A 6 3.14 -10.10 -5.70
N ALA A 7 2.27 -9.97 -6.70
CA ALA A 7 1.33 -8.86 -6.78
C ALA A 7 0.30 -8.89 -5.64
N VAL A 8 -0.25 -10.07 -5.30
CA VAL A 8 -1.18 -10.24 -4.17
C VAL A 8 -0.49 -9.92 -2.84
N VAL A 9 0.70 -10.46 -2.60
CA VAL A 9 1.46 -10.18 -1.37
C VAL A 9 1.77 -8.69 -1.25
N CYS A 10 2.25 -8.07 -2.34
CA CYS A 10 2.50 -6.62 -2.39
C CYS A 10 1.24 -5.80 -2.08
N GLY A 11 0.10 -6.15 -2.67
CA GLY A 11 -1.17 -5.49 -2.43
C GLY A 11 -1.62 -5.59 -0.96
N ILE A 12 -1.53 -6.78 -0.37
CA ILE A 12 -1.83 -6.97 1.05
C ILE A 12 -0.88 -6.15 1.93
N THR A 13 0.43 -6.23 1.68
CA THR A 13 1.43 -5.44 2.42
C THR A 13 1.11 -3.96 2.34
N MET A 14 0.87 -3.43 1.15
CA MET A 14 0.57 -2.01 0.91
C MET A 14 -0.67 -1.54 1.68
N LEU A 15 -1.73 -2.34 1.71
CA LEU A 15 -2.95 -2.01 2.45
C LEU A 15 -2.70 -2.03 3.97
N THR A 16 -1.96 -3.02 4.46
CA THR A 16 -1.60 -3.15 5.88
C THR A 16 -0.72 -1.98 6.34
N THR A 17 0.31 -1.63 5.57
CA THR A 17 1.21 -0.53 5.90
C THR A 17 0.50 0.83 5.79
N LEU A 18 -0.38 1.03 4.79
CA LEU A 18 -1.24 2.22 4.71
C LEU A 18 -2.17 2.33 5.92
N TYR A 19 -2.76 1.22 6.35
CA TYR A 19 -3.62 1.19 7.53
C TYR A 19 -2.85 1.59 8.80
N LEU A 20 -1.66 1.00 9.02
CA LEU A 20 -0.78 1.34 10.14
C LEU A 20 -0.34 2.81 10.09
N GLN A 21 0.06 3.30 8.91
CA GLN A 21 0.43 4.71 8.72
C GLN A 21 -0.72 5.64 9.14
N ILE A 22 -1.95 5.37 8.72
CA ILE A 22 -3.12 6.18 9.08
C ILE A 22 -3.42 6.11 10.58
N LEU A 23 -3.17 4.97 11.23
CA LEU A 23 -3.33 4.80 12.67
C LEU A 23 -2.29 5.64 13.44
N ILE A 24 -1.02 5.57 13.04
CA ILE A 24 0.07 6.39 13.59
C ILE A 24 -0.23 7.87 13.40
N GLU A 25 -0.60 8.28 12.18
CA GLU A 25 -1.00 9.66 11.91
C GLU A 25 -2.14 10.11 12.83
N ARG A 26 -3.12 9.24 13.12
CA ARG A 26 -4.24 9.57 14.01
C ARG A 26 -3.83 9.71 15.48
N VAL A 27 -2.86 8.94 15.94
CA VAL A 27 -2.40 8.94 17.35
C VAL A 27 -1.45 10.10 17.62
N TYR A 28 -0.49 10.34 16.71
CA TYR A 28 0.60 11.28 16.95
C TYR A 28 0.38 12.68 16.38
N PHE A 29 -0.40 12.82 15.32
CA PHE A 29 -0.67 14.11 14.69
C PHE A 29 -2.17 14.36 14.73
N HIS A 30 -2.60 15.55 15.15
CA HIS A 30 -4.02 15.90 15.23
C HIS A 30 -4.65 16.04 13.82
N ARG A 31 -4.85 14.91 13.14
CA ARG A 31 -5.66 14.58 11.94
C ARG A 31 -5.39 15.35 10.64
N GLU A 32 -4.74 16.50 10.66
CA GLU A 32 -4.72 17.39 9.49
C GLU A 32 -3.49 17.24 8.60
N LYS A 33 -2.35 16.80 9.14
CA LYS A 33 -1.09 16.72 8.38
C LYS A 33 -0.76 15.27 8.01
N THR A 34 -0.62 15.00 6.70
CA THR A 34 0.08 13.81 6.20
C THR A 34 1.54 13.89 6.62
N LEU A 35 2.06 12.82 7.20
CA LEU A 35 3.50 12.68 7.30
C LEU A 35 4.02 12.11 5.99
N ILE A 36 4.53 12.99 5.13
CA ILE A 36 5.12 12.59 3.84
C ILE A 36 6.20 11.52 4.04
N VAL A 37 6.94 11.64 5.15
CA VAL A 37 7.99 10.70 5.56
C VAL A 37 7.47 9.27 5.73
N LEU A 38 6.22 9.05 6.15
CA LEU A 38 5.68 7.69 6.34
C LEU A 38 5.27 7.00 5.04
N HIS A 39 5.10 7.74 3.94
CA HIS A 39 4.84 7.15 2.62
C HIS A 39 6.06 6.40 2.09
N PHE A 40 7.28 6.87 2.39
CA PHE A 40 8.50 6.26 1.89
C PHE A 40 8.70 4.82 2.44
N PRO A 41 8.67 4.56 3.76
CA PRO A 41 8.73 3.20 4.30
C PRO A 41 7.63 2.31 3.74
N ASN A 42 6.43 2.85 3.54
CA ASN A 42 5.30 2.10 3.03
C ASN A 42 5.52 1.57 1.60
N VAL A 43 5.97 2.45 0.69
CA VAL A 43 6.37 2.06 -0.67
C VAL A 43 7.53 1.08 -0.64
N MET A 44 8.56 1.35 0.16
CA MET A 44 9.74 0.48 0.26
C MET A 44 9.39 -0.92 0.75
N PHE A 45 8.59 -1.05 1.81
CA PHE A 45 8.14 -2.35 2.31
C PHE A 45 7.30 -3.10 1.27
N SER A 46 6.37 -2.41 0.62
CA SER A 46 5.54 -3.03 -0.41
C SER A 46 6.37 -3.53 -1.60
N TRP A 47 7.34 -2.74 -2.03
CA TRP A 47 8.26 -3.08 -3.12
C TRP A 47 9.20 -4.24 -2.75
N LEU A 48 9.76 -4.22 -1.54
CA LEU A 48 10.58 -5.30 -1.01
C LEU A 48 9.80 -6.62 -0.94
N MET A 49 8.56 -6.59 -0.43
CA MET A 49 7.72 -7.78 -0.33
C MET A 49 7.36 -8.35 -1.71
N TYR A 50 7.14 -7.49 -2.71
CA TYR A 50 7.01 -7.95 -4.09
C TYR A 50 8.29 -8.64 -4.57
N GLY A 51 9.44 -7.98 -4.43
CA GLY A 51 10.72 -8.47 -4.94
C GLY A 51 11.13 -9.80 -4.31
N VAL A 52 11.05 -9.90 -2.98
CA VAL A 52 11.34 -11.15 -2.25
C VAL A 52 10.42 -12.27 -2.69
N THR A 53 9.11 -12.03 -2.75
CA THR A 53 8.15 -13.05 -3.20
C THR A 53 8.39 -13.46 -4.65
N TYR A 54 8.75 -12.51 -5.52
CA TYR A 54 9.08 -12.78 -6.92
C TYR A 54 10.31 -13.68 -7.02
N ILE A 55 11.36 -13.40 -6.26
CA ILE A 55 12.59 -14.21 -6.23
C ILE A 55 12.29 -15.60 -5.65
N SER A 56 11.51 -15.70 -4.57
CA SER A 56 11.11 -16.99 -3.99
C SER A 56 10.35 -17.86 -4.98
N VAL A 57 9.35 -17.31 -5.67
CA VAL A 57 8.52 -18.09 -6.60
C VAL A 57 9.24 -18.31 -7.94
N ASN A 58 9.69 -17.25 -8.61
CA ASN A 58 10.24 -17.34 -9.96
C ASN A 58 11.71 -17.76 -9.97
N GLY A 59 12.47 -17.34 -8.96
CA GLY A 59 13.87 -17.72 -8.84
C GLY A 59 14.02 -19.16 -8.35
N PHE A 60 13.44 -19.48 -7.19
CA PHE A 60 13.66 -20.78 -6.54
C PHE A 60 12.63 -21.84 -6.96
N MET A 61 11.33 -21.59 -6.84
CA MET A 61 10.31 -22.63 -7.10
C MET A 61 10.19 -22.99 -8.59
N LEU A 62 10.30 -22.00 -9.47
CA LEU A 62 10.19 -22.19 -10.92
C LEU A 62 11.56 -22.35 -11.62
N GLY A 63 12.66 -22.44 -10.86
CA GLY A 63 14.00 -22.68 -11.42
C GLY A 63 14.62 -21.51 -12.19
N GLY A 64 14.01 -20.33 -12.21
CA GLY A 64 14.50 -19.18 -12.99
C GLY A 64 15.91 -18.71 -12.62
N LEU A 65 16.36 -18.99 -11.38
CA LEU A 65 17.76 -18.74 -10.98
C LEU A 65 18.77 -19.59 -11.76
N ALA A 66 18.43 -20.84 -12.07
CA ALA A 66 19.30 -21.74 -12.82
C ALA A 66 19.27 -21.43 -14.33
N GLU A 67 18.10 -21.04 -14.84
CA GLU A 67 17.91 -20.78 -16.27
C GLU A 67 18.41 -19.40 -16.71
N ARG A 68 18.11 -18.34 -15.94
CA ARG A 68 18.34 -16.94 -16.35
C ARG A 68 19.45 -16.26 -15.55
N GLY A 69 19.88 -16.87 -14.45
CA GLY A 69 20.89 -16.33 -13.56
C GLY A 69 20.37 -15.29 -12.55
N ARG A 70 21.16 -15.08 -11.51
CA ARG A 70 20.80 -14.26 -10.34
C ARG A 70 20.49 -12.80 -10.69
N ALA A 71 21.31 -12.20 -11.55
CA ALA A 71 21.19 -10.79 -11.91
C ALA A 71 19.89 -10.49 -12.68
N ALA A 72 19.52 -11.36 -13.63
CA ALA A 72 18.29 -11.20 -14.42
C ALA A 72 17.04 -11.30 -13.54
N VAL A 73 16.97 -12.31 -12.67
CA VAL A 73 15.84 -12.49 -11.74
C VAL A 73 15.73 -11.32 -10.77
N ALA A 74 16.85 -10.80 -10.26
CA ALA A 74 16.85 -9.63 -9.37
C ALA A 74 16.40 -8.35 -10.11
N ALA A 75 16.85 -8.16 -11.35
CA ALA A 75 16.43 -7.03 -12.17
C ALA A 75 14.93 -7.06 -12.46
N GLU A 76 14.38 -8.23 -12.83
CA GLU A 76 12.94 -8.40 -12.98
C GLU A 76 12.20 -8.16 -11.65
N ALA A 77 12.72 -8.68 -10.54
CA ALA A 77 12.08 -8.54 -9.22
C ALA A 77 11.96 -7.08 -8.75
N PHE A 78 12.98 -6.24 -9.01
CA PHE A 78 13.05 -4.87 -8.48
C PHE A 78 12.86 -3.79 -9.54
N LEU A 79 13.62 -3.80 -10.64
CA LEU A 79 13.55 -2.74 -11.65
C LEU A 79 12.22 -2.78 -12.41
N SER A 80 11.77 -3.96 -12.83
CA SER A 80 10.54 -4.08 -13.61
C SER A 80 9.27 -3.83 -12.79
N SER A 81 9.33 -4.16 -11.49
CA SER A 81 8.19 -4.03 -10.57
C SER A 81 8.01 -2.62 -10.03
N PHE A 82 9.08 -1.82 -9.96
CA PHE A 82 9.05 -0.50 -9.33
C PHE A 82 7.99 0.44 -9.92
N PRO A 83 7.87 0.61 -11.26
CA PRO A 83 6.85 1.48 -11.84
C PRO A 83 5.43 1.02 -11.51
N LEU A 84 5.21 -0.30 -11.45
CA LEU A 84 3.92 -0.89 -11.12
C LEU A 84 3.57 -0.64 -9.65
N VAL A 85 4.50 -0.90 -8.72
CA VAL A 85 4.29 -0.66 -7.29
C VAL A 85 4.04 0.82 -7.03
N MET A 86 4.82 1.71 -7.63
CA MET A 86 4.64 3.16 -7.53
C MET A 86 3.29 3.61 -8.10
N GLY A 87 2.93 3.16 -9.29
CA GLY A 87 1.64 3.50 -9.92
C GLY A 87 0.46 3.04 -9.07
N CYS A 88 0.50 1.80 -8.57
CA CYS A 88 -0.50 1.29 -7.65
C CYS A 88 -0.57 2.15 -6.37
N TYR A 89 0.57 2.49 -5.78
CA TYR A 89 0.63 3.25 -4.54
C TYR A 89 0.03 4.66 -4.67
N VAL A 90 0.36 5.38 -5.75
CA VAL A 90 -0.14 6.73 -6.03
C VAL A 90 -1.68 6.74 -6.14
N ILE A 91 -2.28 5.65 -6.62
CA ILE A 91 -3.73 5.49 -6.72
C ILE A 91 -4.33 5.04 -5.39
N THR A 92 -3.76 4.02 -4.75
CA THR A 92 -4.35 3.41 -3.55
C THR A 92 -4.24 4.31 -2.33
N ALA A 93 -3.12 4.99 -2.11
CA ALA A 93 -2.91 5.85 -0.94
C ALA A 93 -4.00 6.93 -0.75
N PRO A 94 -4.34 7.77 -1.75
CA PRO A 94 -5.39 8.77 -1.59
C PRO A 94 -6.79 8.15 -1.48
N LEU A 95 -7.08 7.06 -2.20
CA LEU A 95 -8.36 6.34 -2.08
C LEU A 95 -8.56 5.79 -0.68
N PHE A 96 -7.55 5.12 -0.14
CA PHE A 96 -7.58 4.51 1.20
C PHE A 96 -7.73 5.58 2.28
N ARG A 97 -7.00 6.70 2.13
CA ARG A 97 -7.12 7.85 3.04
C ARG A 97 -8.51 8.48 3.01
N ARG A 98 -9.11 8.63 1.83
CA ARG A 98 -10.50 9.11 1.68
C ARG A 98 -11.50 8.14 2.30
N ALA A 99 -11.32 6.83 2.11
CA ALA A 99 -12.20 5.80 2.64
C ALA A 99 -12.17 5.74 4.18
N LEU A 100 -10.98 5.87 4.79
CA LEU A 100 -10.77 5.83 6.24
C LEU A 100 -10.97 7.18 6.94
N ARG A 101 -11.21 8.27 6.19
CA ARG A 101 -11.55 9.58 6.75
C ARG A 101 -12.92 9.50 7.43
N ARG A 102 -12.92 9.48 8.76
CA ARG A 102 -14.15 9.49 9.57
C ARG A 102 -14.81 10.87 9.70
N TYR A 103 -14.11 11.93 9.32
CA TYR A 103 -14.51 13.30 9.60
C TYR A 103 -14.40 14.17 8.34
N TYR A 104 -15.47 14.88 8.00
CA TYR A 104 -15.50 15.85 6.91
C TYR A 104 -15.64 17.26 7.51
N PRO A 105 -14.62 18.13 7.38
CA PRO A 105 -14.78 19.54 7.74
C PRO A 105 -15.67 20.21 6.69
N VAL A 106 -16.73 20.89 7.14
CA VAL A 106 -17.58 21.68 6.24
C VAL A 106 -16.93 23.05 6.04
N LYS A 107 -16.56 23.36 4.79
CA LYS A 107 -15.94 24.65 4.43
C LYS A 107 -16.83 25.79 4.92
N GLY A 108 -16.25 26.71 5.70
CA GLY A 108 -16.96 27.87 6.24
C GLY A 108 -17.62 27.66 7.61
N THR A 109 -17.46 26.50 8.25
CA THR A 109 -17.97 26.25 9.61
C THR A 109 -16.93 25.54 10.46
N ASN A 110 -16.96 25.74 11.78
CA ASN A 110 -16.08 25.05 12.74
C ASN A 110 -16.64 23.67 13.14
N ILE A 111 -17.53 23.10 12.32
CA ILE A 111 -18.29 21.88 12.61
C ILE A 111 -17.67 20.71 11.85
N VAL A 112 -17.31 19.66 12.58
CA VAL A 112 -16.73 18.43 12.03
C VAL A 112 -17.76 17.32 12.11
N TYR A 113 -18.30 16.89 10.97
CA TYR A 113 -19.26 15.77 10.95
C TYR A 113 -18.53 14.43 11.06
N LEU A 114 -18.95 13.62 12.03
CA LEU A 114 -18.66 12.19 12.08
C LEU A 114 -19.42 11.49 10.94
N LYS A 115 -18.73 10.69 10.14
CA LYS A 115 -19.35 9.77 9.18
C LYS A 115 -20.20 8.79 9.99
N LEU A 116 -21.52 9.00 9.99
CA LEU A 116 -22.50 8.15 10.66
C LEU A 116 -22.35 6.73 10.14
N LYS A 117 -21.92 5.82 11.01
CA LYS A 117 -21.80 4.40 10.70
C LYS A 117 -23.20 3.79 10.78
N GLY A 118 -23.88 3.69 9.64
CA GLY A 118 -25.01 2.77 9.41
C GLY A 118 -26.07 2.69 10.51
N ILE A 119 -26.66 3.81 10.92
CA ILE A 119 -27.99 3.73 11.53
C ILE A 119 -28.96 3.61 10.36
N SER A 120 -29.28 2.36 10.01
CA SER A 120 -30.50 2.04 9.28
C SER A 120 -31.63 2.69 10.05
N ARG A 121 -32.16 3.80 9.53
CA ARG A 121 -33.48 4.27 9.94
C ARG A 121 -34.46 3.32 9.28
N GLU A 122 -34.68 2.16 9.90
CA GLU A 122 -35.96 1.48 9.75
C GLU A 122 -37.00 2.45 10.32
N LYS A 123 -37.84 2.95 9.41
CA LYS A 123 -39.13 3.56 9.71
C LYS A 123 -40.19 2.49 9.55
#